data_AF-A0A663MY26-F1
#
_entry.id   AF-A0A663MY26-F1
#
_cell.length_a   1.000
_cell.length_b   1.000
_cell.length_c   1.000
_cell.angle_alpha   90.00
_cell.angle_beta   90.00
_cell.angle_gamma   90.00
#
_symmetry.space_group_name_H-M   'P 1'
#
loop_
_entity.id
_entity.type
_entity.pdbx_description
1 polymer ?
#
loop_
_entity_poly.entity_id
_entity_poly.type
_entity_poly.pdbx_seq_one_letter_code
_entity_poly.pdbx_strand_id
1 'polypeptide(L)'
;MPYLYRDSKPRPPALPGAAHPTHSSGKAYEELRQECLRRGVLFEDPDFPACNSSLFFSEKPPIPFIWKRPGFWQHNEWLDVVIDDQLPTFKGRLVFLHSAEHNEFWSALLEKAYAKLNGSYEALKGGSTIEAMEDFTGGVGEMYEVKKAPDNFYEILEKALKRCSLVCCSINIISAAESEAKTPFGLIKGHAYSVTGIDEVSYRGRQVRLIRIRNPWGQVEWNGPWSDNSLEWRSVSPSEQRRLSQAALDDGEFWMKYEDFKVHFDKVEICNLTPDALEDSTAHKWEVTIHQGSWVRGSTAGGCRNFLETFWTNPQIKLRLTEKDDGQDNCTFIAALMQKDRRKLKKLGAEMLTIGYSIYENPGRDGHLGKDFFRYHPSKARSKTYINLREVSDRFKLPPGDYILVPTTFEPHQEADFCLRIFSEKKAITEDLDENVAIDLPEPLNPTPSPQETEEEKQFRALFEQIAGKVSTKPLWVINIKFKNLSLISCRNIISLMDTSGNGKLEFSEFKVFWEKMKKWINIFLQFDFDKSGSMSSYELRSALKAAGYQLNNYLLQLIVLRYSDEQFQIEFDDFLNCLIRLENASRVFQALSVKNKEFINLNISEV
;
A
#
# COMPACT_ATOMS: atom_id res chain seq x y z
N MET A 1 20.46 47.67 -8.50
CA MET A 1 19.32 48.28 -7.77
C MET A 1 18.95 47.33 -6.64
N PRO A 2 18.59 47.80 -5.44
CA PRO A 2 17.97 46.94 -4.44
C PRO A 2 16.57 46.53 -4.92
N TYR A 3 16.21 45.26 -4.76
CA TYR A 3 14.86 44.79 -5.09
C TYR A 3 13.88 45.29 -4.03
N LEU A 4 12.90 46.09 -4.44
CA LEU A 4 11.76 46.44 -3.60
C LEU A 4 10.88 45.21 -3.40
N TYR A 5 10.89 44.66 -2.18
CA TYR A 5 9.98 43.62 -1.75
C TYR A 5 8.53 44.13 -1.87
N ARG A 6 7.80 43.67 -2.88
CA ARG A 6 6.36 43.92 -2.99
C ARG A 6 5.63 42.94 -2.09
N ASP A 7 4.86 43.47 -1.14
CA ASP A 7 3.97 42.70 -0.27
C ASP A 7 2.78 42.12 -1.05
N SER A 8 3.07 41.07 -1.82
CA SER A 8 2.06 40.12 -2.28
C SER A 8 2.01 38.98 -1.28
N LYS A 9 1.17 39.13 -0.25
CA LYS A 9 0.83 38.06 0.70
C LYS A 9 0.65 36.74 -0.06
N PRO A 10 1.43 35.68 0.24
CA PRO A 10 1.15 34.37 -0.29
C PRO A 10 -0.28 34.00 0.09
N ARG A 11 -1.10 33.60 -0.89
CA ARG A 11 -2.21 32.70 -0.54
C ARG A 11 -1.53 31.44 0.00
N PRO A 12 -1.95 30.90 1.15
CA PRO A 12 -1.54 29.54 1.49
C PRO A 12 -1.96 28.63 0.33
N PRO A 13 -1.15 27.63 -0.05
CA PRO A 13 -1.62 26.60 -0.96
C PRO A 13 -2.90 26.00 -0.37
N ALA A 14 -3.89 25.74 -1.21
CA ALA A 14 -5.13 25.13 -0.75
C ALA A 14 -4.79 23.74 -0.19
N LEU A 15 -5.12 23.49 1.08
CA LEU A 15 -5.20 22.12 1.57
C LEU A 15 -6.12 21.34 0.62
N PRO A 16 -5.72 20.17 0.10
CA PRO A 16 -6.58 19.40 -0.79
C PRO A 16 -7.88 19.08 -0.06
N GLY A 17 -9.02 19.40 -0.68
CA GLY A 17 -10.33 19.50 -0.04
C GLY A 17 -10.95 18.20 0.49
N ALA A 18 -10.16 17.13 0.58
CA ALA A 18 -10.50 15.83 1.13
C ALA A 18 -9.68 15.48 2.40
N ALA A 19 -8.95 16.44 2.98
CA ALA A 19 -8.13 16.20 4.16
C ALA A 19 -8.97 15.78 5.38
N HIS A 20 -8.52 14.75 6.11
CA HIS A 20 -9.24 14.19 7.25
C HIS A 20 -8.63 14.64 8.60
N PRO A 21 -9.46 15.11 9.57
CA PRO A 21 -8.98 15.57 10.87
C PRO A 21 -8.60 14.40 11.77
N THR A 22 -7.37 14.39 12.32
CA THR A 22 -6.89 13.29 13.18
C THR A 22 -7.15 13.48 14.67
N HIS A 23 -7.80 14.58 15.07
CA HIS A 23 -8.02 14.93 16.46
C HIS A 23 -9.21 14.15 17.04
N SER A 24 -9.10 13.63 18.27
CA SER A 24 -10.08 12.69 18.86
C SER A 24 -11.52 13.21 18.97
N SER A 25 -11.73 14.54 18.95
CA SER A 25 -13.05 15.16 18.92
C SER A 25 -13.69 15.26 17.52
N GLY A 26 -13.01 14.82 16.47
CA GLY A 26 -13.43 14.92 15.06
C GLY A 26 -13.39 16.34 14.47
N LYS A 27 -13.00 17.35 15.25
CA LYS A 27 -12.94 18.76 14.82
C LYS A 27 -11.68 19.07 14.01
N ALA A 28 -11.82 19.96 13.03
CA ALA A 28 -10.70 20.49 12.24
C ALA A 28 -9.94 21.62 12.97
N TYR A 29 -8.71 21.94 12.50
CA TYR A 29 -7.87 23.01 13.05
C TYR A 29 -8.62 24.32 13.33
N GLU A 30 -9.37 24.84 12.35
CA GLU A 30 -10.01 26.15 12.46
C GLU A 30 -11.17 26.15 13.47
N GLU A 31 -11.86 25.03 13.65
CA GLU A 31 -12.94 24.91 14.64
C GLU A 31 -12.38 24.95 16.08
N LEU A 32 -11.30 24.20 16.32
CA LEU A 32 -10.57 24.20 17.60
C LEU A 32 -9.98 25.58 17.88
N ARG A 33 -9.34 26.20 16.88
CA ARG A 33 -8.83 27.56 16.95
C ARG A 33 -9.92 28.58 17.29
N GLN A 34 -11.07 28.53 16.61
CA GLN A 34 -12.20 29.44 16.87
C GLN A 34 -12.89 29.16 18.21
N GLU A 35 -12.85 27.94 18.75
CA GLU A 35 -13.29 27.67 20.12
C GLU A 35 -12.34 28.27 21.17
N CYS A 36 -11.03 28.07 21.01
CA CYS A 36 -10.01 28.65 21.89
C CYS A 36 -10.01 30.18 21.85
N LEU A 37 -10.12 30.79 20.66
CA LEU A 37 -10.25 32.25 20.49
C LEU A 37 -11.50 32.81 21.18
N ARG A 38 -12.67 32.16 21.02
CA ARG A 38 -13.91 32.56 21.74
C ARG A 38 -13.81 32.43 23.26
N ARG A 39 -12.98 31.51 23.75
CA ARG A 39 -12.79 31.24 25.19
C ARG A 39 -11.62 32.02 25.80
N GLY A 40 -10.79 32.69 25.00
CA GLY A 40 -9.61 33.42 25.48
C GLY A 40 -8.50 32.52 26.04
N VAL A 41 -8.45 31.25 25.63
CA VAL A 41 -7.48 30.25 26.12
C VAL A 41 -6.58 29.75 24.99
N LEU A 42 -5.39 29.26 25.33
CA LEU A 42 -4.58 28.47 24.41
C LEU A 42 -5.21 27.08 24.20
N PHE A 43 -4.99 26.49 23.03
CA PHE A 43 -5.32 25.08 22.79
C PHE A 43 -4.20 24.22 23.39
N GLU A 44 -4.53 23.33 24.30
CA GLU A 44 -3.69 22.23 24.80
C GLU A 44 -4.13 20.91 24.12
N ASP A 45 -3.19 20.05 23.75
CA ASP A 45 -3.46 18.86 22.92
C ASP A 45 -3.78 17.62 23.78
N PRO A 46 -5.03 17.13 23.81
CA PRO A 46 -5.40 15.98 24.63
C PRO A 46 -4.86 14.65 24.06
N ASP A 47 -4.56 14.60 22.75
CA ASP A 47 -4.14 13.38 22.06
C ASP A 47 -2.62 13.20 22.10
N PHE A 48 -1.88 14.30 22.33
CA PHE A 48 -0.42 14.31 22.48
C PHE A 48 0.03 15.25 23.60
N PRO A 49 -0.35 14.95 24.86
CA PRO A 49 -0.12 15.83 25.99
C PRO A 49 1.37 16.06 26.25
N ALA A 50 1.70 17.22 26.82
CA ALA A 50 3.07 17.69 27.05
C ALA A 50 3.78 17.02 28.24
N CYS A 51 3.83 15.69 28.23
CA CYS A 51 4.38 14.88 29.30
C CYS A 51 5.20 13.70 28.75
N ASN A 52 5.80 12.92 29.65
CA ASN A 52 6.85 11.97 29.30
C ASN A 52 6.40 10.83 28.36
N SER A 53 5.11 10.47 28.31
CA SER A 53 4.58 9.47 27.37
C SER A 53 4.67 9.89 25.90
N SER A 54 4.72 11.21 25.65
CA SER A 54 4.89 11.79 24.32
C SER A 54 6.37 11.91 23.93
N LEU A 55 7.29 11.65 24.86
CA LEU A 55 8.75 11.64 24.63
C LEU A 55 9.30 10.23 24.43
N PHE A 56 9.05 9.33 25.38
CA PHE A 56 9.72 8.03 25.50
C PHE A 56 8.71 6.91 25.75
N PHE A 57 8.98 5.72 25.21
CA PHE A 57 8.22 4.51 25.51
C PHE A 57 9.08 3.43 26.19
N SER A 58 10.41 3.55 26.15
CA SER A 58 11.33 2.49 26.58
C SER A 58 11.84 2.69 28.02
N GLU A 59 12.42 3.85 28.32
CA GLU A 59 13.12 4.09 29.60
C GLU A 59 13.16 5.58 30.00
N LYS A 60 13.55 5.90 31.24
CA LYS A 60 13.45 7.25 31.83
C LYS A 60 14.80 7.96 32.00
N PRO A 61 15.04 9.09 31.31
CA PRO A 61 16.04 10.07 31.74
C PRO A 61 15.55 10.83 32.99
N PRO A 62 16.41 11.13 33.98
CA PRO A 62 16.03 11.85 35.20
C PRO A 62 16.04 13.38 34.99
N ILE A 63 15.36 13.89 33.96
CA ILE A 63 15.42 15.30 33.52
C ILE A 63 14.00 15.82 33.18
N PRO A 64 13.58 17.02 33.63
CA PRO A 64 12.32 17.65 33.24
C PRO A 64 12.41 18.46 31.92
N PHE A 65 11.30 18.53 31.17
CA PHE A 65 11.19 19.20 29.86
C PHE A 65 9.98 20.16 29.81
N ILE A 66 10.08 21.31 29.09
CA ILE A 66 9.05 22.39 28.97
C ILE A 66 8.81 22.77 27.48
N TRP A 67 7.63 23.25 27.03
CA TRP A 67 7.10 23.03 25.65
C TRP A 67 6.59 24.34 24.77
N LYS A 68 6.68 24.46 23.37
CA LYS A 68 6.14 25.46 22.24
C LYS A 68 5.50 24.93 20.80
N ARG A 69 4.89 25.69 19.78
CA ARG A 69 3.91 25.34 18.55
C ARG A 69 4.39 25.50 17.04
N PRO A 70 3.94 24.85 15.85
CA PRO A 70 2.75 24.01 15.38
C PRO A 70 3.04 22.74 14.43
N GLY A 71 2.21 22.24 13.43
CA GLY A 71 2.22 20.80 12.87
C GLY A 71 2.36 20.36 11.34
N PHE A 72 1.90 19.12 10.91
CA PHE A 72 2.37 18.27 9.72
C PHE A 72 1.38 17.19 9.04
N TRP A 73 1.86 16.19 8.21
CA TRP A 73 1.13 15.17 7.33
C TRP A 73 1.45 13.65 7.55
N GLN A 74 0.63 12.67 7.05
CA GLN A 74 0.97 11.21 6.96
C GLN A 74 0.15 10.35 5.94
N HIS A 75 0.72 9.24 5.42
CA HIS A 75 0.03 8.03 4.89
C HIS A 75 -0.77 8.07 3.57
N ASN A 76 -0.43 8.93 2.60
CA ASN A 76 -1.08 8.97 1.26
C ASN A 76 -2.57 9.43 1.28
N GLU A 77 -3.03 9.91 2.42
CA GLU A 77 -4.19 10.78 2.58
C GLU A 77 -3.69 12.08 3.23
N TRP A 78 -4.34 13.23 3.02
CA TRP A 78 -3.92 14.46 3.69
C TRP A 78 -4.52 14.53 5.10
N LEU A 79 -3.70 14.25 6.10
CA LEU A 79 -4.10 14.30 7.51
C LEU A 79 -3.86 15.69 8.09
N ASP A 80 -4.88 16.31 8.70
CA ASP A 80 -4.75 17.57 9.45
C ASP A 80 -4.32 17.29 10.91
N VAL A 81 -3.01 17.39 11.16
CA VAL A 81 -2.40 17.06 12.45
C VAL A 81 -2.30 18.30 13.35
N VAL A 82 -3.43 18.61 13.98
CA VAL A 82 -3.51 19.67 15.01
C VAL A 82 -2.63 19.32 16.21
N ILE A 83 -1.76 20.25 16.61
CA ILE A 83 -0.94 20.18 17.82
C ILE A 83 -0.87 21.51 18.58
N ASP A 84 -0.66 21.42 19.89
CA ASP A 84 -0.51 22.57 20.78
C ASP A 84 0.90 23.16 20.84
N ASP A 85 1.07 24.27 21.59
CA ASP A 85 2.37 24.93 21.73
C ASP A 85 3.26 24.20 22.70
N GLN A 86 3.56 22.94 22.38
CA GLN A 86 4.38 22.07 23.22
C GLN A 86 5.60 21.30 22.52
N LEU A 87 6.76 21.97 22.35
CA LEU A 87 8.19 21.64 22.05
C LEU A 87 9.20 21.47 23.23
N PRO A 88 9.79 20.30 23.49
CA PRO A 88 10.72 20.06 24.60
C PRO A 88 11.97 20.96 24.67
N THR A 89 12.21 21.56 25.85
CA THR A 89 13.37 22.41 26.18
C THR A 89 14.15 21.91 27.40
N PHE A 90 15.46 22.22 27.44
CA PHE A 90 16.35 22.08 28.59
C PHE A 90 17.12 23.38 28.81
N LYS A 91 17.14 23.90 30.05
CA LYS A 91 17.76 25.20 30.41
C LYS A 91 17.34 26.37 29.48
N GLY A 92 16.10 26.36 29.00
CA GLY A 92 15.55 27.39 28.10
C GLY A 92 15.95 27.28 26.62
N ARG A 93 16.72 26.26 26.22
CA ARG A 93 17.05 25.93 24.83
C ARG A 93 16.25 24.72 24.36
N LEU A 94 15.97 24.63 23.07
CA LEU A 94 15.34 23.44 22.47
C LEU A 94 16.29 22.24 22.54
N VAL A 95 15.73 21.04 22.72
CA VAL A 95 16.49 19.78 22.83
C VAL A 95 16.56 19.01 21.51
N PHE A 96 15.57 19.20 20.65
CA PHE A 96 15.46 18.57 19.34
C PHE A 96 15.68 19.61 18.22
N LEU A 97 15.08 19.43 17.03
CA LEU A 97 15.28 20.32 15.89
C LEU A 97 14.93 21.78 16.22
N HIS A 98 15.68 22.72 15.65
CA HIS A 98 15.48 24.15 15.81
C HIS A 98 16.16 24.91 14.66
N SER A 99 15.70 26.12 14.36
CA SER A 99 16.43 27.01 13.45
C SER A 99 17.65 27.64 14.13
N ALA A 100 18.61 28.09 13.31
CA ALA A 100 19.64 29.02 13.76
C ALA A 100 19.02 30.37 14.17
N GLU A 101 17.96 30.81 13.48
CA GLU A 101 17.23 32.04 13.76
C GLU A 101 16.31 31.88 14.99
N HIS A 102 16.58 32.65 16.04
CA HIS A 102 15.93 32.48 17.36
C HIS A 102 14.43 32.85 17.40
N ASN A 103 13.89 33.40 16.33
CA ASN A 103 12.46 33.70 16.15
C ASN A 103 11.75 32.71 15.22
N GLU A 104 12.46 31.76 14.60
CA GLU A 104 11.93 30.82 13.64
C GLU A 104 11.71 29.44 14.28
N PHE A 105 10.45 29.02 14.35
CA PHE A 105 10.05 27.82 15.10
C PHE A 105 9.47 26.68 14.24
N TRP A 106 9.04 26.91 13.00
CA TRP A 106 8.26 25.92 12.22
C TRP A 106 8.95 24.54 12.10
N SER A 107 10.24 24.50 11.82
CA SER A 107 11.01 23.27 11.56
C SER A 107 11.02 22.29 12.74
N ALA A 108 11.21 22.81 13.96
CA ALA A 108 11.17 22.07 15.21
C ALA A 108 9.85 21.31 15.46
N LEU A 109 8.82 21.65 14.70
CA LEU A 109 7.44 21.61 15.16
C LEU A 109 6.54 20.85 14.22
N LEU A 110 6.80 21.02 12.94
CA LEU A 110 6.92 19.89 12.03
C LEU A 110 7.43 18.63 12.77
N GLU A 111 8.67 18.60 13.29
CA GLU A 111 9.19 17.43 14.02
C GLU A 111 8.26 16.97 15.18
N LYS A 112 7.66 17.90 15.93
CA LYS A 112 6.66 17.55 16.95
C LYS A 112 5.41 16.85 16.38
N ALA A 113 4.79 17.37 15.33
CA ALA A 113 3.61 16.71 14.75
C ALA A 113 3.96 15.36 14.10
N TYR A 114 5.18 15.23 13.56
CA TYR A 114 5.69 13.93 13.13
C TYR A 114 5.86 12.96 14.32
N ALA A 115 6.34 13.47 15.47
CA ALA A 115 6.40 12.72 16.72
C ALA A 115 5.00 12.34 17.24
N LYS A 116 3.96 13.19 17.09
CA LYS A 116 2.56 12.85 17.39
C LYS A 116 2.06 11.71 16.52
N LEU A 117 2.23 11.82 15.20
CA LEU A 117 1.82 10.80 14.22
C LEU A 117 2.48 9.43 14.45
N ASN A 118 3.75 9.43 14.85
CA ASN A 118 4.50 8.22 15.22
C ASN A 118 4.32 7.83 16.71
N GLY A 119 3.59 8.63 17.48
CA GLY A 119 3.19 8.36 18.86
C GLY A 119 4.26 8.53 19.95
N SER A 120 5.40 9.16 19.65
CA SER A 120 6.38 9.77 20.58
C SER A 120 7.59 10.35 19.80
N TYR A 121 8.38 11.24 20.41
CA TYR A 121 9.69 11.65 19.83
C TYR A 121 10.66 10.47 19.70
N GLU A 122 10.67 9.53 20.66
CA GLU A 122 11.50 8.33 20.60
C GLU A 122 11.19 7.43 19.40
N ALA A 123 9.94 7.43 18.90
CA ALA A 123 9.55 6.69 17.71
C ALA A 123 10.13 7.25 16.39
N LEU A 124 10.75 8.44 16.42
CA LEU A 124 11.48 9.00 15.28
C LEU A 124 12.92 8.47 15.16
N LYS A 125 13.49 7.92 16.24
CA LYS A 125 14.86 7.39 16.25
C LYS A 125 15.00 6.25 15.23
N GLY A 126 15.94 6.40 14.28
CA GLY A 126 16.23 5.39 13.27
C GLY A 126 15.31 5.41 12.03
N GLY A 127 14.53 6.47 11.82
CA GLY A 127 13.90 6.73 10.52
C GLY A 127 14.94 7.13 9.46
N SER A 128 14.61 6.90 8.18
CA SER A 128 15.40 7.34 7.03
C SER A 128 14.89 8.68 6.47
N THR A 129 15.80 9.48 5.89
CA THR A 129 15.45 10.70 5.13
C THR A 129 14.38 10.43 4.09
N ILE A 130 14.40 9.25 3.45
CA ILE A 130 13.49 8.90 2.36
C ILE A 130 12.04 8.76 2.85
N GLU A 131 11.85 8.15 4.03
CA GLU A 131 10.53 8.03 4.68
C GLU A 131 9.98 9.40 5.08
N ALA A 132 10.85 10.31 5.52
CA ALA A 132 10.47 11.68 5.86
C ALA A 132 10.13 12.50 4.61
N MET A 133 10.86 12.34 3.50
CA MET A 133 10.52 12.99 2.23
C MET A 133 9.18 12.49 1.68
N GLU A 134 8.93 11.18 1.71
CA GLU A 134 7.62 10.59 1.40
C GLU A 134 6.51 11.18 2.30
N ASP A 135 6.74 11.26 3.61
CA ASP A 135 5.75 11.75 4.59
C ASP A 135 5.56 13.27 4.60
N PHE A 136 6.39 14.05 3.90
CA PHE A 136 6.21 15.50 3.78
C PHE A 136 5.78 15.94 2.37
N THR A 137 5.62 15.00 1.43
CA THR A 137 5.29 15.31 0.02
C THR A 137 4.25 14.41 -0.62
N GLY A 138 4.01 13.21 -0.10
CA GLY A 138 3.25 12.15 -0.78
C GLY A 138 4.00 11.49 -1.95
N GLY A 139 5.25 11.90 -2.23
CA GLY A 139 6.09 11.35 -3.28
C GLY A 139 6.58 9.91 -3.04
N VAL A 140 7.34 9.38 -3.99
CA VAL A 140 7.96 8.05 -3.93
C VAL A 140 9.48 8.13 -3.85
N GLY A 141 10.06 7.40 -2.91
CA GLY A 141 11.50 7.27 -2.74
C GLY A 141 12.16 6.38 -3.80
N GLU A 142 13.35 6.77 -4.28
CA GLU A 142 14.34 5.88 -4.88
C GLU A 142 15.69 6.06 -4.17
N MET A 143 16.46 4.96 -4.05
CA MET A 143 17.75 4.96 -3.36
C MET A 143 18.86 4.39 -4.25
N TYR A 144 19.97 5.12 -4.37
CA TYR A 144 21.11 4.77 -5.21
C TYR A 144 22.41 4.77 -4.39
N GLU A 145 23.13 3.63 -4.38
CA GLU A 145 24.54 3.59 -3.98
C GLU A 145 25.37 4.20 -5.12
N VAL A 146 25.98 5.37 -4.92
CA VAL A 146 26.67 6.15 -5.95
C VAL A 146 27.79 5.35 -6.63
N LYS A 147 28.48 4.51 -5.86
CA LYS A 147 29.58 3.63 -6.30
C LYS A 147 29.13 2.39 -7.09
N LYS A 148 27.82 2.09 -7.08
CA LYS A 148 27.17 1.03 -7.87
C LYS A 148 26.09 1.57 -8.83
N ALA A 149 25.99 2.89 -8.96
CA ALA A 149 24.97 3.55 -9.76
C ALA A 149 25.17 3.24 -11.26
N PRO A 150 24.07 3.09 -12.04
CA PRO A 150 24.16 2.72 -13.45
C PRO A 150 24.88 3.80 -14.29
N ASP A 151 25.37 3.43 -15.47
CA ASP A 151 26.10 4.37 -16.33
C ASP A 151 25.27 5.61 -16.69
N ASN A 152 23.95 5.44 -16.87
CA ASN A 152 23.01 6.53 -17.16
C ASN A 152 22.51 7.31 -15.91
N PHE A 153 23.22 7.23 -14.78
CA PHE A 153 22.78 7.86 -13.52
C PHE A 153 22.79 9.40 -13.59
N TYR A 154 23.67 10.00 -14.39
CA TYR A 154 23.67 11.44 -14.64
C TYR A 154 22.34 11.90 -15.25
N GLU A 155 21.85 11.17 -16.25
CA GLU A 155 20.60 11.41 -16.95
C GLU A 155 19.36 11.10 -16.08
N ILE A 156 19.48 10.21 -15.09
CA ILE A 156 18.44 9.99 -14.05
C ILE A 156 18.32 11.23 -13.15
N LEU A 157 19.44 11.76 -12.65
CA LEU A 157 19.47 12.97 -11.83
C LEU A 157 18.95 14.19 -12.61
N GLU A 158 19.34 14.31 -13.88
CA GLU A 158 18.86 15.39 -14.76
C GLU A 158 17.34 15.31 -14.98
N LYS A 159 16.79 14.12 -15.25
CA LYS A 159 15.32 13.92 -15.32
C LYS A 159 14.62 14.19 -13.99
N ALA A 160 15.21 13.81 -12.86
CA ALA A 160 14.63 14.05 -11.54
C ALA A 160 14.52 15.55 -11.24
N LEU A 161 15.59 16.32 -11.46
CA LEU A 161 15.60 17.77 -11.27
C LEU A 161 14.67 18.50 -12.26
N LYS A 162 14.60 18.06 -13.52
CA LYS A 162 13.65 18.58 -14.53
C LYS A 162 12.17 18.28 -14.22
N ARG A 163 11.91 17.28 -13.36
CA ARG A 163 10.58 16.93 -12.80
C ARG A 163 10.36 17.52 -11.40
N CYS A 164 11.26 18.40 -10.93
CA CYS A 164 11.28 19.00 -9.60
C CYS A 164 11.27 17.99 -8.44
N SER A 165 11.73 16.76 -8.66
CA SER A 165 11.93 15.77 -7.61
C SER A 165 12.95 16.28 -6.58
N LEU A 166 12.72 16.02 -5.29
CA LEU A 166 13.70 16.34 -4.25
C LEU A 166 14.87 15.34 -4.36
N VAL A 167 16.10 15.83 -4.39
CA VAL A 167 17.30 14.98 -4.49
C VAL A 167 18.23 15.30 -3.33
N CYS A 168 18.52 14.28 -2.52
CA CYS A 168 19.43 14.35 -1.39
C CYS A 168 20.63 13.41 -1.60
N CYS A 169 21.79 13.76 -1.06
CA CYS A 169 23.00 12.94 -1.11
C CYS A 169 23.78 12.99 0.21
N SER A 170 24.50 11.91 0.53
CA SER A 170 25.24 11.79 1.78
C SER A 170 26.52 10.96 1.66
N ILE A 171 27.38 11.13 2.67
CA ILE A 171 28.68 10.46 2.83
C ILE A 171 28.60 9.58 4.07
N ASN A 172 28.91 8.30 3.94
CA ASN A 172 28.79 7.34 5.04
C ASN A 172 29.87 7.55 6.12
N ILE A 173 29.51 7.24 7.36
CA ILE A 173 30.45 7.17 8.49
C ILE A 173 30.84 5.71 8.76
N ILE A 174 32.11 5.47 9.11
CA ILE A 174 32.61 4.14 9.49
C ILE A 174 32.43 3.92 11.01
N SER A 175 32.42 5.01 11.79
CA SER A 175 32.16 5.00 13.23
C SER A 175 31.34 6.21 13.66
N ALA A 176 30.65 6.12 14.80
CA ALA A 176 29.88 7.25 15.36
C ALA A 176 30.74 8.49 15.68
N ALA A 177 32.06 8.31 15.89
CA ALA A 177 33.01 9.39 16.09
C ALA A 177 33.32 10.20 14.80
N GLU A 178 32.88 9.72 13.64
CA GLU A 178 32.96 10.45 12.36
C GLU A 178 31.64 11.16 12.00
N SER A 179 30.61 11.10 12.84
CA SER A 179 29.39 11.89 12.65
C SER A 179 29.72 13.38 12.64
N GLU A 180 29.23 14.10 11.63
CA GLU A 180 29.53 15.53 11.38
C GLU A 180 31.03 15.86 11.18
N ALA A 181 31.88 14.85 10.96
CA ALA A 181 33.32 15.08 10.77
C ALA A 181 33.63 15.73 9.40
N LYS A 182 34.35 16.85 9.44
CA LYS A 182 34.80 17.58 8.25
C LYS A 182 35.98 16.88 7.56
N THR A 183 35.83 16.58 6.28
CA THR A 183 36.86 16.02 5.41
C THR A 183 37.91 17.08 5.00
N PRO A 184 39.10 16.68 4.53
CA PRO A 184 40.09 17.63 3.98
C PRO A 184 39.56 18.50 2.84
N PHE A 185 38.54 18.02 2.11
CA PHE A 185 37.93 18.72 0.97
C PHE A 185 36.72 19.61 1.35
N GLY A 186 36.48 19.81 2.66
CA GLY A 186 35.43 20.68 3.17
C GLY A 186 34.08 20.01 3.46
N LEU A 187 33.77 18.93 2.72
CA LEU A 187 32.54 18.13 2.90
C LEU A 187 32.44 17.50 4.29
N ILE A 188 31.22 17.30 4.79
CA ILE A 188 30.90 16.76 6.12
C ILE A 188 30.41 15.31 5.99
N LYS A 189 30.90 14.40 6.84
CA LYS A 189 30.43 13.00 6.90
C LYS A 189 29.19 12.83 7.78
N GLY A 190 28.35 11.84 7.46
CA GLY A 190 27.14 11.52 8.22
C GLY A 190 26.03 12.57 8.10
N HIS A 191 26.20 13.53 7.20
CA HIS A 191 25.32 14.68 6.99
C HIS A 191 24.56 14.56 5.67
N ALA A 192 23.39 15.19 5.60
CA ALA A 192 22.54 15.23 4.42
C ALA A 192 22.76 16.54 3.64
N TYR A 193 23.05 16.40 2.35
CA TYR A 193 23.15 17.49 1.39
C TYR A 193 21.99 17.42 0.40
N SER A 194 21.60 18.55 -0.20
CA SER A 194 20.64 18.59 -1.31
C SER A 194 21.38 18.76 -2.64
N VAL A 195 20.98 18.03 -3.68
CA VAL A 195 21.43 18.30 -5.06
C VAL A 195 20.44 19.29 -5.66
N THR A 196 20.93 20.46 -6.09
CA THR A 196 20.11 21.60 -6.53
C THR A 196 20.29 21.95 -8.00
N GLY A 197 21.16 21.24 -8.72
CA GLY A 197 21.43 21.46 -10.14
C GLY A 197 22.35 20.41 -10.73
N ILE A 198 22.26 20.20 -12.04
CA ILE A 198 23.16 19.35 -12.80
C ILE A 198 23.25 19.90 -14.23
N ASP A 199 24.46 20.01 -14.79
CA ASP A 199 24.68 20.77 -16.02
C ASP A 199 26.00 20.37 -16.72
N GLU A 200 26.17 20.78 -17.98
CA GLU A 200 27.41 20.61 -18.75
C GLU A 200 27.99 21.97 -19.15
N VAL A 201 29.30 22.15 -18.96
CA VAL A 201 30.01 23.38 -19.34
C VAL A 201 31.19 23.09 -20.26
N SER A 202 31.39 23.94 -21.26
CA SER A 202 32.56 23.83 -22.16
C SER A 202 33.80 24.46 -21.51
N TYR A 203 34.68 23.61 -20.99
CA TYR A 203 35.95 24.01 -20.38
C TYR A 203 37.11 23.63 -21.30
N ARG A 204 37.82 24.65 -21.81
CA ARG A 204 39.01 24.49 -22.68
C ARG A 204 38.77 23.57 -23.90
N GLY A 205 37.57 23.65 -24.48
CA GLY A 205 37.18 22.84 -25.66
C GLY A 205 36.73 21.42 -25.36
N ARG A 206 36.47 21.07 -24.09
CA ARG A 206 35.84 19.79 -23.68
C ARG A 206 34.58 20.10 -22.88
N GLN A 207 33.53 19.29 -23.05
CA GLN A 207 32.40 19.31 -22.11
C GLN A 207 32.85 18.72 -20.77
N VAL A 208 32.41 19.33 -19.67
CA VAL A 208 32.60 18.86 -18.31
C VAL A 208 31.25 18.80 -17.62
N ARG A 209 30.91 17.62 -17.08
CA ARG A 209 29.69 17.38 -16.31
C ARG A 209 29.87 17.92 -14.88
N LEU A 210 29.00 18.83 -14.49
CA LEU A 210 28.96 19.43 -13.16
C LEU A 210 27.67 19.05 -12.42
N ILE A 211 27.75 19.03 -11.10
CA ILE A 211 26.62 18.84 -10.18
C ILE A 211 26.69 19.91 -9.09
N ARG A 212 25.56 20.53 -8.77
CA ARG A 212 25.44 21.57 -7.74
C ARG A 212 24.82 20.98 -6.50
N ILE A 213 25.47 21.21 -5.37
CA ILE A 213 25.17 20.58 -4.08
C ILE A 213 25.11 21.68 -3.02
N ARG A 214 24.07 21.64 -2.19
CA ARG A 214 23.84 22.60 -1.10
C ARG A 214 23.92 21.94 0.26
N ASN A 215 24.73 22.51 1.14
CA ASN A 215 24.76 22.23 2.56
C ASN A 215 23.57 22.93 3.25
N PRO A 216 22.64 22.21 3.91
CA PRO A 216 21.50 22.82 4.61
C PRO A 216 21.90 23.80 5.73
N TRP A 217 23.13 23.74 6.23
CA TRP A 217 23.64 24.67 7.26
C TRP A 217 23.88 26.11 6.75
N GLY A 218 23.83 26.35 5.44
CA GLY A 218 24.01 27.70 4.87
C GLY A 218 25.45 28.21 4.91
N GLN A 219 26.42 27.31 5.07
CA GLN A 219 27.86 27.57 5.22
C GLN A 219 28.64 26.26 5.02
N VAL A 220 29.96 26.34 4.87
CA VAL A 220 30.91 25.21 4.81
C VAL A 220 30.71 24.30 3.58
N GLU A 221 31.61 24.51 2.63
CA GLU A 221 31.49 24.07 1.24
C GLU A 221 32.68 23.21 0.77
N TRP A 222 32.57 22.69 -0.45
CA TRP A 222 33.64 22.05 -1.19
C TRP A 222 34.79 23.03 -1.51
N ASN A 223 36.04 22.63 -1.24
CA ASN A 223 37.24 23.45 -1.52
C ASN A 223 38.07 22.98 -2.74
N GLY A 224 37.58 21.98 -3.49
CA GLY A 224 38.28 21.39 -4.63
C GLY A 224 38.03 22.11 -5.97
N PRO A 225 38.31 21.44 -7.10
CA PRO A 225 38.00 21.96 -8.43
C PRO A 225 36.51 22.30 -8.59
N TRP A 226 36.21 23.40 -9.28
CA TRP A 226 34.85 23.94 -9.50
C TRP A 226 34.12 24.54 -8.29
N SER A 227 34.74 24.57 -7.10
CA SER A 227 34.29 25.43 -5.99
C SER A 227 34.19 26.92 -6.40
N ASP A 228 33.47 27.71 -5.61
CA ASP A 228 33.17 29.13 -5.88
C ASP A 228 34.40 30.01 -6.20
N ASN A 229 35.53 29.71 -5.57
CA ASN A 229 36.79 30.46 -5.74
C ASN A 229 37.78 29.76 -6.69
N SER A 230 37.36 28.67 -7.36
CA SER A 230 38.24 27.81 -8.17
C SER A 230 38.69 28.49 -9.48
N LEU A 231 39.88 28.13 -9.97
CA LEU A 231 40.50 28.79 -11.13
C LEU A 231 39.86 28.38 -12.47
N GLU A 232 39.20 27.24 -12.49
CA GLU A 232 38.41 26.66 -13.58
C GLU A 232 37.41 27.69 -14.15
N TRP A 233 36.66 28.37 -13.27
CA TRP A 233 35.66 29.37 -13.63
C TRP A 233 36.22 30.51 -14.50
N ARG A 234 37.50 30.87 -14.34
CA ARG A 234 38.16 31.91 -15.14
C ARG A 234 38.32 31.54 -16.62
N SER A 235 38.15 30.27 -16.98
CA SER A 235 38.15 29.80 -18.38
C SER A 235 36.74 29.60 -18.95
N VAL A 236 35.70 29.83 -18.15
CA VAL A 236 34.28 29.75 -18.55
C VAL A 236 33.77 31.15 -18.88
N SER A 237 32.86 31.26 -19.84
CA SER A 237 32.32 32.55 -20.28
C SER A 237 31.41 33.19 -19.21
N PRO A 238 31.37 34.54 -19.09
CA PRO A 238 30.44 35.22 -18.19
C PRO A 238 28.95 35.06 -18.55
N SER A 239 28.60 34.45 -19.68
CA SER A 239 27.23 33.98 -19.96
C SER A 239 26.96 32.63 -19.30
N GLU A 240 27.89 31.68 -19.40
CA GLU A 240 27.76 30.35 -18.79
C GLU A 240 27.81 30.41 -17.26
N GLN A 241 28.71 31.21 -16.67
CA GLN A 241 28.73 31.45 -15.22
C GLN A 241 27.36 31.92 -14.69
N ARG A 242 26.71 32.87 -15.39
CA ARG A 242 25.38 33.37 -15.03
C ARG A 242 24.27 32.35 -15.30
N ARG A 243 24.39 31.51 -16.33
CA ARG A 243 23.46 30.40 -16.61
C ARG A 243 23.49 29.35 -15.49
N LEU A 244 24.69 29.05 -14.99
CA LEU A 244 24.96 28.13 -13.88
C LEU A 244 24.70 28.76 -12.50
N SER A 245 24.15 29.98 -12.44
CA SER A 245 23.92 30.74 -11.20
C SER A 245 25.16 30.87 -10.29
N GLN A 246 26.36 30.88 -10.86
CA GLN A 246 27.60 30.89 -10.08
C GLN A 246 27.77 32.22 -9.35
N ALA A 247 27.61 32.15 -8.02
CA ALA A 247 28.02 33.19 -7.09
C ALA A 247 29.39 32.83 -6.49
N ALA A 248 29.93 33.70 -5.64
CA ALA A 248 31.09 33.41 -4.80
C ALA A 248 30.74 33.83 -3.37
N LEU A 249 29.97 32.99 -2.68
CA LEU A 249 29.32 33.27 -1.39
C LEU A 249 29.42 32.01 -0.51
N ASP A 250 29.80 32.14 0.76
CA ASP A 250 29.68 31.06 1.75
C ASP A 250 28.19 30.97 2.16
N ASP A 251 27.36 30.40 1.29
CA ASP A 251 25.91 30.18 1.49
C ASP A 251 25.53 28.68 1.54
N GLY A 252 26.54 27.82 1.42
CA GLY A 252 26.45 26.37 1.46
C GLY A 252 26.24 25.73 0.09
N GLU A 253 25.90 26.46 -0.96
CA GLU A 253 25.71 25.92 -2.31
C GLU A 253 26.97 26.04 -3.19
N PHE A 254 27.52 24.89 -3.58
CA PHE A 254 28.71 24.82 -4.41
C PHE A 254 28.51 23.92 -5.64
N TRP A 255 29.24 24.21 -6.70
CA TRP A 255 29.42 23.28 -7.81
C TRP A 255 30.60 22.34 -7.55
N MET A 256 30.49 21.10 -8.01
CA MET A 256 31.62 20.18 -8.16
C MET A 256 31.50 19.39 -9.46
N LYS A 257 32.60 18.77 -9.88
CA LYS A 257 32.64 17.87 -11.04
C LYS A 257 31.94 16.55 -10.73
N TYR A 258 31.15 16.04 -11.68
CA TYR A 258 30.33 14.84 -11.48
C TYR A 258 31.16 13.58 -11.19
N GLU A 259 32.33 13.43 -11.81
CA GLU A 259 33.24 12.31 -11.51
C GLU A 259 33.79 12.39 -10.08
N ASP A 260 34.03 13.60 -9.57
CA ASP A 260 34.56 13.83 -8.22
C ASP A 260 33.43 13.58 -7.18
N PHE A 261 32.18 13.94 -7.52
CA PHE A 261 31.00 13.54 -6.75
C PHE A 261 30.89 12.01 -6.60
N LYS A 262 31.11 11.25 -7.69
CA LYS A 262 31.11 9.77 -7.65
C LYS A 262 32.23 9.17 -6.79
N VAL A 263 33.28 9.93 -6.48
CA VAL A 263 34.37 9.52 -5.56
C VAL A 263 34.03 9.85 -4.10
N HIS A 264 33.47 11.04 -3.85
CA HIS A 264 33.28 11.57 -2.51
C HIS A 264 31.96 11.20 -1.83
N PHE A 265 30.87 11.02 -2.57
CA PHE A 265 29.57 10.65 -2.02
C PHE A 265 29.31 9.14 -2.13
N ASP A 266 28.59 8.60 -1.14
CA ASP A 266 28.25 7.18 -1.09
C ASP A 266 26.83 6.91 -1.57
N LYS A 267 25.91 7.84 -1.28
CA LYS A 267 24.47 7.60 -1.36
C LYS A 267 23.73 8.79 -1.96
N VAL A 268 22.68 8.48 -2.75
CA VAL A 268 21.67 9.43 -3.21
C VAL A 268 20.28 8.88 -2.90
N GLU A 269 19.39 9.75 -2.46
CA GLU A 269 17.99 9.50 -2.15
C GLU A 269 17.14 10.51 -2.95
N ILE A 270 16.29 10.03 -3.85
CA ILE A 270 15.42 10.85 -4.71
C ILE A 270 13.98 10.67 -4.23
N CYS A 271 13.25 11.74 -3.96
CA CYS A 271 11.81 11.70 -3.76
C CYS A 271 11.11 12.30 -4.99
N ASN A 272 10.46 11.44 -5.78
CA ASN A 272 9.71 11.84 -6.95
C ASN A 272 8.30 12.31 -6.53
N LEU A 273 7.98 13.56 -6.83
CA LEU A 273 6.74 14.21 -6.41
C LEU A 273 5.53 13.75 -7.25
N THR A 274 4.34 13.77 -6.64
CA THR A 274 3.07 13.59 -7.34
C THR A 274 2.70 14.85 -8.13
N PRO A 275 1.81 14.76 -9.15
CA PRO A 275 1.34 15.93 -9.91
C PRO A 275 0.78 17.08 -9.08
N ASP A 276 0.15 16.76 -7.95
CA ASP A 276 -0.53 17.71 -7.05
C ASP A 276 0.45 18.52 -6.19
N ALA A 277 1.67 17.99 -5.97
CA ALA A 277 2.76 18.68 -5.28
C ALA A 277 3.59 19.59 -6.23
N LEU A 278 3.19 19.70 -7.50
CA LEU A 278 3.87 20.44 -8.56
C LEU A 278 2.96 21.53 -9.14
N GLU A 279 3.50 22.71 -9.42
CA GLU A 279 2.76 23.77 -10.11
C GLU A 279 2.22 23.30 -11.47
N ASP A 280 1.11 23.88 -11.93
CA ASP A 280 0.59 23.61 -13.29
C ASP A 280 1.55 24.06 -14.40
N SER A 281 2.50 24.95 -14.07
CA SER A 281 3.63 25.37 -14.89
C SER A 281 4.67 24.27 -15.17
N THR A 282 4.70 23.20 -14.36
CA THR A 282 5.78 22.20 -14.42
C THR A 282 5.64 21.30 -15.64
N ALA A 283 6.52 21.52 -16.64
CA ALA A 283 6.44 20.89 -17.96
C ALA A 283 6.56 19.35 -18.00
N HIS A 284 7.05 18.72 -16.93
CA HIS A 284 7.17 17.26 -16.82
C HIS A 284 6.65 16.79 -15.46
N LYS A 285 5.44 16.22 -15.43
CA LYS A 285 4.85 15.56 -14.24
C LYS A 285 4.92 14.03 -14.39
N TRP A 286 4.78 13.30 -13.29
CA TRP A 286 4.66 11.84 -13.27
C TRP A 286 3.19 11.42 -13.39
N GLU A 287 2.85 10.47 -14.25
CA GLU A 287 1.51 9.88 -14.26
C GLU A 287 1.43 8.84 -13.13
N VAL A 288 0.63 9.12 -12.09
CA VAL A 288 0.59 8.34 -10.85
C VAL A 288 -0.73 7.58 -10.71
N THR A 289 -0.66 6.27 -10.49
CA THR A 289 -1.81 5.46 -10.04
C THR A 289 -1.51 4.78 -8.70
N ILE A 290 -2.55 4.56 -7.90
CA ILE A 290 -2.47 4.10 -6.52
C ILE A 290 -3.49 2.98 -6.33
N HIS A 291 -3.02 1.81 -5.89
CA HIS A 291 -3.82 0.64 -5.59
C HIS A 291 -3.72 0.33 -4.10
N GLN A 292 -4.86 0.20 -3.42
CA GLN A 292 -4.92 -0.17 -2.01
C GLN A 292 -5.38 -1.63 -1.88
N GLY A 293 -4.79 -2.38 -0.97
CA GLY A 293 -5.18 -3.77 -0.75
C GLY A 293 -4.66 -4.32 0.57
N SER A 294 -5.04 -5.56 0.86
CA SER A 294 -4.72 -6.24 2.10
C SER A 294 -4.29 -7.68 1.83
N TRP A 295 -3.22 -8.12 2.49
CA TRP A 295 -2.90 -9.53 2.67
C TRP A 295 -3.66 -10.02 3.91
N VAL A 296 -4.64 -10.90 3.71
CA VAL A 296 -5.51 -11.47 4.76
C VAL A 296 -5.30 -12.99 4.79
N ARG A 297 -5.16 -13.55 5.99
CA ARG A 297 -4.87 -14.98 6.16
C ARG A 297 -6.05 -15.84 5.68
N GLY A 298 -5.73 -17.00 5.11
CA GLY A 298 -6.72 -17.88 4.47
C GLY A 298 -7.25 -17.39 3.12
N SER A 299 -6.84 -16.21 2.63
CA SER A 299 -7.28 -15.70 1.33
C SER A 299 -6.14 -15.02 0.57
N THR A 300 -5.90 -13.73 0.79
CA THR A 300 -4.98 -12.92 -0.02
C THR A 300 -3.54 -12.89 0.50
N ALA A 301 -3.25 -13.37 1.71
CA ALA A 301 -1.89 -13.52 2.24
C ALA A 301 -1.19 -14.76 1.65
N GLY A 302 -0.86 -14.72 0.37
CA GLY A 302 -0.35 -15.86 -0.41
C GLY A 302 1.16 -16.10 -0.30
N GLY A 303 1.93 -15.14 0.21
CA GLY A 303 3.40 -15.20 0.29
C GLY A 303 4.07 -15.03 -1.08
N CYS A 304 5.40 -15.12 -1.15
CA CYS A 304 6.16 -14.91 -2.39
C CYS A 304 6.19 -16.14 -3.31
N ARG A 305 6.77 -16.00 -4.52
CA ARG A 305 6.77 -17.04 -5.58
C ARG A 305 7.43 -18.36 -5.19
N ASN A 306 8.14 -18.44 -4.07
CA ASN A 306 8.61 -19.71 -3.48
C ASN A 306 7.42 -20.61 -3.10
N PHE A 307 6.33 -20.02 -2.60
CA PHE A 307 5.13 -20.68 -2.10
C PHE A 307 4.07 -20.80 -3.20
N LEU A 308 4.40 -21.47 -4.32
CA LEU A 308 3.56 -21.53 -5.53
C LEU A 308 2.11 -21.98 -5.28
N GLU A 309 1.88 -22.79 -4.25
CA GLU A 309 0.56 -23.29 -3.88
C GLU A 309 -0.41 -22.17 -3.44
N THR A 310 0.12 -21.10 -2.83
CA THR A 310 -0.65 -19.94 -2.33
C THR A 310 -0.30 -18.62 -3.03
N PHE A 311 0.87 -18.50 -3.68
CA PHE A 311 1.36 -17.27 -4.32
C PHE A 311 0.34 -16.62 -5.27
N TRP A 312 -0.45 -17.42 -5.96
CA TRP A 312 -1.44 -16.95 -6.93
C TRP A 312 -2.63 -16.23 -6.27
N THR A 313 -2.93 -16.47 -4.99
CA THR A 313 -4.07 -15.86 -4.28
C THR A 313 -3.80 -14.44 -3.79
N ASN A 314 -2.55 -13.97 -3.84
CA ASN A 314 -2.24 -12.55 -3.59
C ASN A 314 -3.04 -11.65 -4.55
N PRO A 315 -3.27 -10.37 -4.21
CA PRO A 315 -3.85 -9.41 -5.13
C PRO A 315 -3.01 -9.27 -6.40
N GLN A 316 -3.67 -8.97 -7.51
CA GLN A 316 -3.04 -8.87 -8.83
C GLN A 316 -3.47 -7.55 -9.47
N ILE A 317 -2.52 -6.75 -9.95
CA ILE A 317 -2.79 -5.45 -10.56
C ILE A 317 -2.30 -5.50 -12.01
N LYS A 318 -3.22 -5.29 -12.96
CA LYS A 318 -2.90 -5.18 -14.39
C LYS A 318 -2.34 -3.78 -14.66
N LEU A 319 -1.26 -3.73 -15.43
CA LEU A 319 -0.53 -2.53 -15.86
C LEU A 319 -0.36 -2.59 -17.38
N ARG A 320 -1.06 -1.71 -18.10
CA ARG A 320 -0.91 -1.48 -19.53
C ARG A 320 0.01 -0.30 -19.77
N LEU A 321 1.16 -0.56 -20.38
CA LEU A 321 2.13 0.43 -20.83
C LEU A 321 1.87 0.74 -22.31
N THR A 322 1.47 1.97 -22.63
CA THR A 322 0.97 2.37 -23.97
C THR A 322 2.03 3.05 -24.83
N GLU A 323 2.71 4.05 -24.28
CA GLU A 323 3.58 4.99 -24.98
C GLU A 323 5.03 4.87 -24.49
N LYS A 324 5.98 4.83 -25.43
CA LYS A 324 7.42 4.84 -25.13
C LYS A 324 7.85 6.20 -24.58
N ASP A 325 8.89 6.22 -23.74
CA ASP A 325 9.49 7.47 -23.30
C ASP A 325 10.11 8.24 -24.48
N ASP A 326 10.22 9.56 -24.34
CA ASP A 326 10.84 10.40 -25.37
C ASP A 326 12.29 9.98 -25.64
N GLY A 327 12.58 9.61 -26.89
CA GLY A 327 13.91 9.16 -27.33
C GLY A 327 14.31 7.74 -26.92
N GLN A 328 13.39 6.89 -26.43
CA GLN A 328 13.69 5.51 -26.01
C GLN A 328 12.74 4.48 -26.63
N ASP A 329 13.13 3.21 -26.58
CA ASP A 329 12.31 2.08 -27.07
C ASP A 329 11.37 1.46 -26.03
N ASN A 330 11.47 1.87 -24.77
CA ASN A 330 10.73 1.33 -23.63
C ASN A 330 9.94 2.42 -22.91
N CYS A 331 9.03 2.00 -22.03
CA CYS A 331 8.32 2.83 -21.07
C CYS A 331 9.03 2.74 -19.70
N THR A 332 9.35 3.88 -19.09
CA THR A 332 9.91 3.96 -17.73
C THR A 332 8.79 4.15 -16.71
N PHE A 333 8.81 3.32 -15.67
CA PHE A 333 7.97 3.49 -14.49
C PHE A 333 8.71 3.10 -13.20
N ILE A 334 8.24 3.60 -12.08
CA ILE A 334 8.64 3.19 -10.72
C ILE A 334 7.42 2.49 -10.12
N ALA A 335 7.61 1.28 -9.57
CA ALA A 335 6.61 0.64 -8.75
C ALA A 335 7.08 0.64 -7.30
N ALA A 336 6.20 0.99 -6.36
CA ALA A 336 6.54 1.17 -4.96
C ALA A 336 5.45 0.58 -4.06
N LEU A 337 5.83 -0.39 -3.23
CA LEU A 337 4.94 -1.15 -2.37
C LEU A 337 5.19 -0.81 -0.90
N MET A 338 4.26 -0.09 -0.27
CA MET A 338 4.31 0.30 1.13
C MET A 338 3.39 -0.58 2.00
N GLN A 339 3.87 -1.04 3.16
CA GLN A 339 3.02 -1.65 4.19
C GLN A 339 2.55 -0.59 5.20
N LYS A 340 1.24 -0.51 5.43
CA LYS A 340 0.61 0.55 6.24
C LYS A 340 0.78 0.33 7.75
N ASP A 341 0.78 1.43 8.51
CA ASP A 341 0.61 1.53 9.98
C ASP A 341 1.50 0.67 10.91
N ARG A 342 2.43 -0.14 10.39
CA ARG A 342 3.35 -1.01 11.16
C ARG A 342 4.07 -0.28 12.30
N ARG A 343 4.47 0.99 12.09
CA ARG A 343 5.11 1.82 13.13
C ARG A 343 4.23 2.02 14.37
N LYS A 344 2.90 2.15 14.20
CA LYS A 344 1.94 2.24 15.31
C LYS A 344 1.78 0.88 16.00
N LEU A 345 1.69 -0.19 15.19
CA LEU A 345 1.56 -1.58 15.66
C LEU A 345 2.83 -2.12 16.37
N LYS A 346 3.99 -1.46 16.24
CA LYS A 346 5.21 -1.80 17.00
C LYS A 346 5.00 -1.78 18.53
N LYS A 347 4.07 -0.95 19.03
CA LYS A 347 3.66 -0.96 20.46
C LYS A 347 2.93 -2.24 20.89
N LEU A 348 2.45 -3.04 19.93
CA LEU A 348 1.81 -4.35 20.10
C LEU A 348 2.75 -5.52 19.69
N GLY A 349 4.03 -5.24 19.46
CA GLY A 349 5.03 -6.25 19.07
C GLY A 349 5.08 -6.59 17.57
N ALA A 350 4.36 -5.86 16.71
CA ALA A 350 4.43 -6.09 15.27
C ALA A 350 5.71 -5.49 14.66
N GLU A 351 6.41 -6.26 13.84
CA GLU A 351 7.57 -5.82 13.07
C GLU A 351 7.19 -5.41 11.63
N MET A 352 8.13 -4.81 10.90
CA MET A 352 8.02 -4.66 9.45
C MET A 352 8.13 -6.04 8.80
N LEU A 353 7.16 -6.43 7.96
CA LEU A 353 7.29 -7.66 7.19
C LEU A 353 8.31 -7.50 6.09
N THR A 354 8.98 -8.59 5.75
CA THR A 354 9.75 -8.69 4.50
C THR A 354 8.77 -8.67 3.32
N ILE A 355 8.74 -7.60 2.54
CA ILE A 355 7.81 -7.40 1.40
C ILE A 355 8.56 -7.29 0.07
N GLY A 356 7.83 -7.49 -1.03
CA GLY A 356 8.32 -7.35 -2.40
C GLY A 356 7.21 -7.60 -3.42
N TYR A 357 7.57 -7.63 -4.70
CA TYR A 357 6.60 -7.90 -5.77
C TYR A 357 7.23 -8.53 -7.01
N SER A 358 6.41 -9.16 -7.84
CA SER A 358 6.81 -9.74 -9.14
C SER A 358 5.96 -9.19 -10.27
N ILE A 359 6.55 -9.02 -11.45
CA ILE A 359 5.91 -8.49 -12.66
C ILE A 359 5.94 -9.56 -13.75
N TYR A 360 4.76 -9.93 -14.25
CA TYR A 360 4.58 -10.92 -15.32
C TYR A 360 4.00 -10.25 -16.57
N GLU A 361 4.15 -10.87 -17.73
CA GLU A 361 3.46 -10.48 -18.97
C GLU A 361 2.04 -11.06 -18.96
N ASN A 362 1.01 -10.25 -19.25
CA ASN A 362 -0.37 -10.72 -19.28
C ASN A 362 -0.61 -11.56 -20.54
N PRO A 363 -1.11 -12.80 -20.45
CA PRO A 363 -1.49 -13.63 -21.60
C PRO A 363 -2.78 -13.17 -22.30
N GLY A 364 -3.05 -11.86 -22.35
CA GLY A 364 -4.27 -11.28 -22.93
C GLY A 364 -5.56 -11.68 -22.23
N ARG A 365 -5.53 -11.82 -20.89
CA ARG A 365 -6.69 -12.18 -20.08
C ARG A 365 -7.13 -11.03 -19.17
N ASP A 366 -8.44 -10.96 -18.96
CA ASP A 366 -9.10 -10.03 -18.06
C ASP A 366 -9.72 -10.85 -16.91
N GLY A 367 -9.13 -10.73 -15.71
CA GLY A 367 -9.50 -11.47 -14.50
C GLY A 367 -8.31 -12.11 -13.78
N HIS A 368 -8.52 -12.51 -12.53
CA HIS A 368 -7.50 -13.07 -11.63
C HIS A 368 -6.83 -14.33 -12.20
N LEU A 369 -5.50 -14.37 -12.22
CA LEU A 369 -4.74 -15.46 -12.81
C LEU A 369 -4.50 -16.60 -11.79
N GLY A 370 -4.93 -17.81 -12.15
CA GLY A 370 -4.79 -18.99 -11.31
C GLY A 370 -3.37 -19.58 -11.26
N LYS A 371 -3.15 -20.42 -10.25
CA LYS A 371 -1.92 -21.19 -9.92
C LYS A 371 -1.07 -21.62 -11.13
N ASP A 372 -1.66 -22.27 -12.12
CA ASP A 372 -0.91 -22.83 -13.25
C ASP A 372 -0.30 -21.77 -14.17
N PHE A 373 -0.86 -20.54 -14.22
CA PHE A 373 -0.18 -19.44 -14.93
C PHE A 373 1.21 -19.20 -14.33
N PHE A 374 1.30 -18.97 -13.02
CA PHE A 374 2.57 -18.72 -12.34
C PHE A 374 3.47 -19.96 -12.22
N ARG A 375 2.92 -21.17 -12.40
CA ARG A 375 3.70 -22.41 -12.52
C ARG A 375 4.52 -22.42 -13.81
N TYR A 376 3.93 -22.05 -14.94
CA TYR A 376 4.55 -22.18 -16.27
C TYR A 376 5.16 -20.89 -16.84
N HIS A 377 4.82 -19.71 -16.32
CA HIS A 377 5.32 -18.43 -16.82
C HIS A 377 6.35 -17.81 -15.84
N PRO A 378 7.55 -17.41 -16.31
CA PRO A 378 8.51 -16.67 -15.50
C PRO A 378 8.14 -15.19 -15.37
N SER A 379 8.57 -14.55 -14.28
CA SER A 379 8.46 -13.09 -14.12
C SER A 379 9.38 -12.36 -15.09
N LYS A 380 8.87 -11.32 -15.75
CA LYS A 380 9.64 -10.41 -16.62
C LYS A 380 10.51 -9.44 -15.81
N ALA A 381 10.00 -9.00 -14.66
CA ALA A 381 10.71 -8.19 -13.68
C ALA A 381 10.21 -8.50 -12.26
N ARG A 382 10.86 -7.95 -11.23
CA ARG A 382 10.50 -8.08 -9.81
C ARG A 382 11.25 -7.03 -9.00
N SER A 383 10.86 -6.77 -7.76
CA SER A 383 11.70 -6.01 -6.84
C SER A 383 13.07 -6.69 -6.69
N LYS A 384 14.15 -5.90 -6.61
CA LYS A 384 15.54 -6.41 -6.56
C LYS A 384 15.77 -7.36 -5.38
N THR A 385 15.11 -7.09 -4.27
CA THR A 385 15.22 -7.81 -3.00
C THR A 385 13.86 -7.84 -2.32
N TYR A 386 13.63 -8.85 -1.49
CA TYR A 386 12.55 -8.87 -0.50
C TYR A 386 13.14 -8.37 0.82
N ILE A 387 12.62 -7.28 1.37
CA ILE A 387 13.25 -6.59 2.51
C ILE A 387 12.19 -6.05 3.48
N ASN A 388 12.55 -5.98 4.77
CA ASN A 388 11.69 -5.56 5.88
C ASN A 388 11.70 -4.03 6.10
N LEU A 389 11.45 -3.28 5.01
CA LEU A 389 11.29 -1.81 5.04
C LEU A 389 9.82 -1.41 4.98
N ARG A 390 9.55 -0.14 5.28
CA ARG A 390 8.21 0.47 5.17
C ARG A 390 7.69 0.43 3.73
N GLU A 391 8.52 0.85 2.77
CA GLU A 391 8.26 0.78 1.33
C GLU A 391 9.41 0.07 0.62
N VAL A 392 9.08 -0.66 -0.45
CA VAL A 392 10.04 -1.23 -1.40
C VAL A 392 9.74 -0.68 -2.79
N SER A 393 10.66 0.12 -3.32
CA SER A 393 10.52 0.78 -4.62
C SER A 393 11.62 0.36 -5.59
N ASP A 394 11.26 0.20 -6.86
CA ASP A 394 12.20 -0.06 -7.94
C ASP A 394 11.74 0.61 -9.25
N ARG A 395 12.72 1.09 -10.02
CA ARG A 395 12.54 1.67 -11.35
C ARG A 395 12.74 0.62 -12.43
N PHE A 396 11.79 0.50 -13.33
CA PHE A 396 11.76 -0.44 -14.44
C PHE A 396 11.76 0.27 -15.79
N LYS A 397 12.24 -0.45 -16.81
CA LYS A 397 12.04 -0.14 -18.23
C LYS A 397 11.54 -1.41 -18.90
N LEU A 398 10.31 -1.38 -19.40
CA LEU A 398 9.69 -2.48 -20.15
C LEU A 398 9.15 -1.95 -21.48
N PRO A 399 9.06 -2.76 -22.54
CA PRO A 399 8.42 -2.33 -23.78
C PRO A 399 6.92 -2.06 -23.56
N PRO A 400 6.26 -1.33 -24.48
CA PRO A 400 4.80 -1.23 -24.48
C PRO A 400 4.13 -2.61 -24.50
N GLY A 401 3.11 -2.81 -23.66
CA GLY A 401 2.48 -4.11 -23.45
C GLY A 401 1.65 -4.18 -22.17
N ASP A 402 1.02 -5.34 -21.96
CA ASP A 402 0.19 -5.62 -20.79
C ASP A 402 0.94 -6.50 -19.78
N TYR A 403 0.97 -6.08 -18.53
CA TYR A 403 1.72 -6.70 -17.43
C TYR A 403 0.84 -6.91 -16.21
N ILE A 404 1.20 -7.87 -15.35
CA ILE A 404 0.55 -8.11 -14.06
C ILE A 404 1.58 -7.93 -12.94
N LEU A 405 1.34 -6.99 -12.04
CA LEU A 405 2.07 -6.82 -10.79
C LEU A 405 1.39 -7.66 -9.69
N VAL A 406 2.19 -8.43 -8.94
CA VAL A 406 1.74 -9.24 -7.81
C VAL A 406 2.51 -8.81 -6.56
N PRO A 407 1.95 -7.92 -5.71
CA PRO A 407 2.55 -7.52 -4.43
C PRO A 407 2.36 -8.59 -3.36
N THR A 408 3.43 -8.99 -2.68
CA THR A 408 3.40 -10.04 -1.66
C THR A 408 4.29 -9.76 -0.45
N THR A 409 3.92 -10.37 0.67
CA THR A 409 4.85 -10.70 1.75
C THR A 409 5.84 -11.79 1.30
N PHE A 410 6.96 -11.97 2.00
CA PHE A 410 7.89 -13.07 1.70
C PHE A 410 7.29 -14.42 2.09
N GLU A 411 6.90 -14.58 3.36
CA GLU A 411 6.21 -15.75 3.88
C GLU A 411 4.69 -15.66 3.62
N PRO A 412 3.98 -16.79 3.43
CA PRO A 412 2.52 -16.81 3.37
C PRO A 412 1.90 -16.52 4.75
N HIS A 413 0.58 -16.32 4.78
CA HIS A 413 -0.22 -16.15 6.00
C HIS A 413 0.09 -14.89 6.85
N GLN A 414 1.03 -14.05 6.43
CA GLN A 414 1.36 -12.79 7.10
C GLN A 414 0.36 -11.69 6.72
N GLU A 415 -0.23 -11.01 7.71
CA GLU A 415 -1.35 -10.09 7.49
C GLU A 415 -0.94 -8.62 7.57
N ALA A 416 -1.23 -7.84 6.51
CA ALA A 416 -1.00 -6.40 6.46
C ALA A 416 -1.85 -5.73 5.39
N ASP A 417 -2.23 -4.48 5.63
CA ASP A 417 -2.66 -3.57 4.57
C ASP A 417 -1.47 -2.95 3.85
N PHE A 418 -1.61 -2.72 2.55
CA PHE A 418 -0.58 -2.14 1.70
C PHE A 418 -1.11 -1.06 0.76
N CYS A 419 -0.18 -0.31 0.19
CA CYS A 419 -0.39 0.64 -0.89
C CYS A 419 0.64 0.35 -1.99
N LEU A 420 0.18 0.07 -3.21
CA LEU A 420 1.03 -0.07 -4.39
C LEU A 420 0.88 1.18 -5.26
N ARG A 421 1.97 1.94 -5.39
CA ARG A 421 2.02 3.22 -6.10
C ARG A 421 2.84 3.03 -7.38
N ILE A 422 2.32 3.48 -8.52
CA ILE A 422 2.96 3.34 -9.83
C ILE A 422 3.14 4.74 -10.43
N PHE A 423 4.39 5.18 -10.59
CA PHE A 423 4.75 6.46 -11.17
C PHE A 423 5.32 6.22 -12.57
N SER A 424 4.70 6.75 -13.61
CA SER A 424 5.02 6.45 -15.01
C SER A 424 5.40 7.70 -15.82
N GLU A 425 6.41 7.58 -16.69
CA GLU A 425 6.94 8.72 -17.48
C GLU A 425 5.99 9.15 -18.60
N LYS A 426 5.19 8.21 -19.11
CA LYS A 426 4.03 8.39 -19.99
C LYS A 426 2.82 7.69 -19.38
N LYS A 427 1.61 7.99 -19.86
CA LYS A 427 0.34 7.49 -19.30
C LYS A 427 0.24 5.96 -19.29
N ALA A 428 0.39 5.36 -18.11
CA ALA A 428 -0.02 3.99 -17.86
C ALA A 428 -1.55 3.89 -17.66
N ILE A 429 -2.11 2.70 -17.88
CA ILE A 429 -3.48 2.35 -17.47
C ILE A 429 -3.36 1.17 -16.49
N THR A 430 -3.99 1.27 -15.32
CA THR A 430 -3.95 0.22 -14.30
C THR A 430 -5.33 -0.19 -13.81
N GLU A 431 -5.47 -1.45 -13.39
CA GLU A 431 -6.74 -2.11 -13.07
C GLU A 431 -6.49 -3.23 -12.05
N ASP A 432 -7.26 -3.26 -10.95
CA ASP A 432 -7.20 -4.36 -9.98
C ASP A 432 -7.90 -5.61 -10.55
N LEU A 433 -7.14 -6.70 -10.72
CA LEU A 433 -7.66 -7.97 -11.21
C LEU A 433 -8.29 -8.78 -10.07
N ASP A 434 -9.46 -8.34 -9.64
CA ASP A 434 -10.41 -9.18 -8.92
C ASP A 434 -11.42 -9.82 -9.89
N GLU A 435 -12.23 -10.75 -9.38
CA GLU A 435 -13.30 -11.37 -10.15
C GLU A 435 -14.65 -10.66 -9.89
N ASN A 436 -15.30 -10.21 -10.97
CA ASN A 436 -16.67 -9.72 -10.90
C ASN A 436 -17.60 -10.81 -10.32
N VAL A 437 -18.53 -10.41 -9.45
CA VAL A 437 -19.48 -11.32 -8.80
C VAL A 437 -20.46 -11.84 -9.85
N ALA A 438 -20.36 -13.13 -10.15
CA ALA A 438 -21.20 -13.82 -11.12
C ALA A 438 -21.54 -15.21 -10.57
N ILE A 439 -22.83 -15.48 -10.36
CA ILE A 439 -23.30 -16.72 -9.76
C ILE A 439 -24.25 -17.39 -10.74
N ASP A 440 -23.83 -18.55 -11.25
CA ASP A 440 -24.64 -19.44 -12.09
C ASP A 440 -25.72 -20.09 -11.21
N LEU A 441 -26.92 -19.51 -11.27
CA LEU A 441 -28.13 -20.08 -10.69
C LEU A 441 -28.94 -20.74 -11.81
N PRO A 442 -28.74 -22.04 -12.10
CA PRO A 442 -29.67 -22.76 -12.95
C PRO A 442 -31.08 -22.67 -12.35
N GLU A 443 -32.08 -22.60 -13.24
CA GLU A 443 -33.49 -22.71 -12.84
C GLU A 443 -33.69 -24.02 -12.05
N PRO A 444 -34.52 -24.01 -10.98
CA PRO A 444 -34.85 -25.23 -10.29
C PRO A 444 -35.43 -26.24 -11.29
N LEU A 445 -34.88 -27.45 -11.32
CA LEU A 445 -35.43 -28.54 -12.11
C LEU A 445 -36.85 -28.84 -11.59
N ASN A 446 -37.86 -28.27 -12.26
CA ASN A 446 -39.25 -28.59 -12.03
C ASN A 446 -39.39 -30.13 -12.04
N PRO A 447 -39.92 -30.76 -10.98
CA PRO A 447 -39.95 -32.21 -10.87
C PRO A 447 -40.98 -32.79 -11.84
N THR A 448 -40.62 -32.90 -13.11
CA THR A 448 -41.40 -33.60 -14.13
C THR A 448 -41.62 -35.04 -13.68
N PRO A 449 -42.87 -35.50 -13.51
CA PRO A 449 -43.15 -36.86 -13.10
C PRO A 449 -42.77 -37.82 -14.23
N SER A 450 -41.59 -38.43 -14.11
CA SER A 450 -41.23 -39.61 -14.88
C SER A 450 -42.32 -40.67 -14.67
N PRO A 451 -42.94 -41.24 -15.73
CA PRO A 451 -43.97 -42.26 -15.58
C PRO A 451 -43.47 -43.58 -14.97
N GLN A 452 -42.14 -43.75 -14.83
CA GLN A 452 -41.51 -44.92 -14.25
C GLN A 452 -40.33 -44.49 -13.36
N GLU A 453 -40.42 -44.75 -12.06
CA GLU A 453 -39.25 -44.66 -11.18
C GLU A 453 -38.21 -45.70 -11.61
N THR A 454 -36.95 -45.28 -11.75
CA THR A 454 -35.82 -46.19 -11.99
C THR A 454 -35.59 -47.09 -10.78
N GLU A 455 -34.85 -48.19 -10.94
CA GLU A 455 -34.50 -49.05 -9.78
C GLU A 455 -33.66 -48.30 -8.73
N GLU A 456 -32.85 -47.33 -9.16
CA GLU A 456 -32.14 -46.42 -8.25
C GLU A 456 -33.14 -45.53 -7.48
N GLU A 457 -34.14 -44.96 -8.15
CA GLU A 457 -35.17 -44.14 -7.52
C GLU A 457 -36.05 -44.94 -6.55
N LYS A 458 -36.36 -46.21 -6.85
CA LYS A 458 -37.08 -47.11 -5.93
C LYS A 458 -36.26 -47.42 -4.68
N GLN A 459 -34.96 -47.71 -4.84
CA GLN A 459 -34.06 -47.90 -3.71
C GLN A 459 -33.89 -46.60 -2.89
N PHE A 460 -33.88 -45.45 -3.56
CA PHE A 460 -33.78 -44.14 -2.92
C PHE A 460 -35.06 -43.73 -2.19
N ARG A 461 -36.24 -44.06 -2.75
CA ARG A 461 -37.56 -43.96 -2.11
C ARG A 461 -37.63 -44.86 -0.88
N ALA A 462 -37.27 -46.14 -1.02
CA ALA A 462 -37.25 -47.08 0.10
C ALA A 462 -36.34 -46.59 1.24
N LEU A 463 -35.18 -46.00 0.90
CA LEU A 463 -34.29 -45.37 1.88
C LEU A 463 -34.92 -44.13 2.53
N PHE A 464 -35.53 -43.23 1.74
CA PHE A 464 -36.22 -42.04 2.26
C PHE A 464 -37.36 -42.42 3.22
N GLU A 465 -38.21 -43.36 2.82
CA GLU A 465 -39.34 -43.85 3.61
C GLU A 465 -38.89 -44.62 4.87
N GLN A 466 -37.82 -45.43 4.77
CA GLN A 466 -37.21 -46.14 5.91
C GLN A 466 -36.67 -45.19 7.00
N ILE A 467 -36.17 -44.01 6.62
CA ILE A 467 -35.58 -43.04 7.55
C ILE A 467 -36.66 -42.04 8.03
N ALA A 468 -37.51 -41.53 7.14
CA ALA A 468 -38.62 -40.64 7.48
C ALA A 468 -39.64 -41.32 8.41
N GLY A 469 -39.98 -42.59 8.14
CA GLY A 469 -40.93 -43.38 8.94
C GLY A 469 -40.48 -43.68 10.37
N LYS A 470 -39.21 -43.40 10.74
CA LYS A 470 -38.69 -43.60 12.10
C LYS A 470 -38.67 -42.37 12.99
N VAL A 471 -38.91 -41.16 12.48
CA VAL A 471 -38.72 -39.90 13.24
C VAL A 471 -39.93 -38.98 13.11
N SER A 472 -40.99 -39.27 13.87
CA SER A 472 -42.30 -38.58 13.83
C SER A 472 -42.29 -37.07 14.14
N THR A 473 -41.15 -36.48 14.55
CA THR A 473 -41.10 -35.07 14.99
C THR A 473 -39.92 -34.22 14.48
N LYS A 474 -38.89 -34.77 13.80
CA LYS A 474 -37.72 -34.00 13.33
C LYS A 474 -37.09 -34.54 12.03
N PRO A 475 -37.37 -33.94 10.85
CA PRO A 475 -36.71 -34.28 9.58
C PRO A 475 -35.18 -34.15 9.62
N LEU A 476 -34.63 -33.32 10.52
CA LEU A 476 -33.21 -32.99 10.59
C LEU A 476 -32.29 -34.17 10.94
N TRP A 477 -32.82 -35.25 11.50
CA TRP A 477 -32.03 -36.47 11.75
C TRP A 477 -31.83 -37.34 10.51
N VAL A 478 -32.68 -37.18 9.48
CA VAL A 478 -32.67 -38.00 8.25
C VAL A 478 -31.34 -37.84 7.49
N ILE A 479 -30.90 -36.59 7.35
CA ILE A 479 -29.68 -36.22 6.63
C ILE A 479 -28.44 -36.64 7.43
N ASN A 480 -28.41 -36.35 8.73
CA ASN A 480 -27.25 -36.64 9.58
C ASN A 480 -26.92 -38.15 9.65
N ILE A 481 -27.91 -39.04 9.69
CA ILE A 481 -27.67 -40.50 9.74
C ILE A 481 -26.81 -41.02 8.58
N LYS A 482 -26.92 -40.44 7.37
CA LYS A 482 -26.18 -40.91 6.19
C LYS A 482 -24.79 -40.26 6.02
N PHE A 483 -24.58 -39.09 6.62
CA PHE A 483 -23.32 -38.32 6.50
C PHE A 483 -22.50 -38.23 7.80
N LYS A 484 -23.06 -38.66 8.94
CA LYS A 484 -22.51 -38.68 10.32
C LYS A 484 -22.08 -37.34 10.93
N ASN A 485 -21.70 -36.35 10.12
CA ASN A 485 -21.10 -35.09 10.57
C ASN A 485 -21.94 -33.85 10.23
N LEU A 486 -23.06 -33.97 9.49
CA LEU A 486 -23.83 -32.79 9.06
C LEU A 486 -24.61 -32.17 10.22
N SER A 487 -24.43 -30.87 10.44
CA SER A 487 -24.98 -30.18 11.60
C SER A 487 -26.48 -29.95 11.50
N LEU A 488 -27.10 -29.69 12.66
CA LEU A 488 -28.52 -29.35 12.73
C LEU A 488 -28.83 -27.95 12.15
N ILE A 489 -27.79 -27.13 11.91
CA ILE A 489 -27.89 -25.86 11.19
C ILE A 489 -27.96 -26.12 9.69
N SER A 490 -27.07 -26.94 9.13
CA SER A 490 -27.11 -27.38 7.73
C SER A 490 -28.46 -27.97 7.37
N CYS A 491 -28.98 -28.87 8.21
CA CYS A 491 -30.27 -29.49 8.00
C CYS A 491 -31.45 -28.49 8.01
N ARG A 492 -31.33 -27.30 8.62
CA ARG A 492 -32.31 -26.20 8.50
C ARG A 492 -32.10 -25.39 7.23
N ASN A 493 -30.85 -25.06 6.91
CA ASN A 493 -30.49 -24.28 5.72
C ASN A 493 -30.90 -25.01 4.43
N ILE A 494 -30.76 -26.34 4.41
CA ILE A 494 -31.22 -27.23 3.34
C ILE A 494 -32.74 -27.11 3.13
N ILE A 495 -33.53 -27.22 4.21
CA ILE A 495 -34.99 -27.04 4.14
C ILE A 495 -35.32 -25.62 3.64
N SER A 496 -34.65 -24.60 4.16
CA SER A 496 -34.85 -23.20 3.76
C SER A 496 -34.48 -22.88 2.30
N LEU A 497 -33.72 -23.73 1.61
CA LEU A 497 -33.41 -23.63 0.18
C LEU A 497 -34.40 -24.40 -0.70
N MET A 498 -34.99 -25.47 -0.15
CA MET A 498 -35.65 -26.52 -0.95
C MET A 498 -37.16 -26.67 -0.67
N ASP A 499 -37.68 -26.13 0.44
CA ASP A 499 -39.11 -26.14 0.78
C ASP A 499 -39.91 -25.17 -0.11
N THR A 500 -40.18 -25.62 -1.33
CA THR A 500 -41.06 -24.95 -2.29
C THR A 500 -42.53 -25.04 -1.89
N SER A 501 -42.87 -26.01 -1.04
CA SER A 501 -44.22 -26.23 -0.53
C SER A 501 -44.64 -25.25 0.58
N GLY A 502 -43.68 -24.63 1.27
CA GLY A 502 -43.90 -23.80 2.47
C GLY A 502 -44.36 -24.59 3.70
N ASN A 503 -44.14 -25.92 3.74
CA ASN A 503 -44.68 -26.80 4.78
C ASN A 503 -43.75 -27.01 5.99
N GLY A 504 -42.54 -26.45 5.96
CA GLY A 504 -41.50 -26.53 7.00
C GLY A 504 -40.71 -27.84 7.01
N LYS A 505 -40.77 -28.63 5.93
CA LYS A 505 -40.15 -29.96 5.79
C LYS A 505 -39.54 -30.09 4.39
N LEU A 506 -39.23 -31.31 3.98
CA LEU A 506 -38.65 -31.61 2.68
C LEU A 506 -39.39 -32.81 2.09
N GLU A 507 -40.06 -32.63 0.96
CA GLU A 507 -40.76 -33.71 0.26
C GLU A 507 -39.79 -34.55 -0.58
N PHE A 508 -40.23 -35.74 -1.04
CA PHE A 508 -39.34 -36.67 -1.77
C PHE A 508 -38.85 -36.08 -3.11
N SER A 509 -39.69 -35.31 -3.79
CA SER A 509 -39.37 -34.52 -4.99
C SER A 509 -38.27 -33.50 -4.73
N GLU A 510 -38.42 -32.69 -3.69
CA GLU A 510 -37.47 -31.66 -3.27
C GLU A 510 -36.14 -32.30 -2.83
N PHE A 511 -36.20 -33.38 -2.03
CA PHE A 511 -35.03 -34.16 -1.62
C PHE A 511 -34.27 -34.77 -2.81
N LYS A 512 -34.98 -35.26 -3.85
CA LYS A 512 -34.35 -35.78 -5.07
C LYS A 512 -33.56 -34.70 -5.81
N VAL A 513 -34.12 -33.51 -6.01
CA VAL A 513 -33.43 -32.37 -6.65
C VAL A 513 -32.21 -31.94 -5.82
N PHE A 514 -32.38 -31.85 -4.50
CA PHE A 514 -31.29 -31.48 -3.59
C PHE A 514 -30.17 -32.54 -3.55
N TRP A 515 -30.50 -33.83 -3.62
CA TRP A 515 -29.52 -34.91 -3.58
C TRP A 515 -28.54 -34.87 -4.76
N GLU A 516 -29.02 -34.61 -5.98
CA GLU A 516 -28.14 -34.44 -7.15
C GLU A 516 -27.26 -33.19 -7.04
N LYS A 517 -27.79 -32.10 -6.47
CA LYS A 517 -27.02 -30.88 -6.16
C LYS A 517 -25.92 -31.16 -5.14
N MET A 518 -26.24 -31.94 -4.10
CA MET A 518 -25.27 -32.37 -3.09
C MET A 518 -24.21 -33.30 -3.68
N LYS A 519 -24.54 -34.24 -4.58
CA LYS A 519 -23.52 -35.04 -5.30
C LYS A 519 -22.53 -34.15 -6.04
N LYS A 520 -23.00 -33.11 -6.76
CA LYS A 520 -22.12 -32.15 -7.45
C LYS A 520 -21.17 -31.48 -6.44
N TRP A 521 -21.70 -30.99 -5.31
CA TRP A 521 -20.90 -30.31 -4.29
C TRP A 521 -19.92 -31.23 -3.54
N ILE A 522 -20.29 -32.48 -3.23
CA ILE A 522 -19.38 -33.50 -2.68
C ILE A 522 -18.24 -33.78 -3.66
N ASN A 523 -18.57 -34.01 -4.94
CA ASN A 523 -17.57 -34.27 -5.98
C ASN A 523 -16.61 -33.09 -6.22
N ILE A 524 -17.05 -31.86 -5.96
CA ILE A 524 -16.20 -30.67 -5.99
C ILE A 524 -15.30 -30.62 -4.75
N PHE A 525 -15.85 -30.79 -3.55
CA PHE A 525 -15.05 -30.80 -2.32
C PHE A 525 -13.93 -31.85 -2.37
N LEU A 526 -14.24 -33.06 -2.82
CA LEU A 526 -13.29 -34.16 -3.01
C LEU A 526 -12.27 -33.96 -4.15
N GLN A 527 -12.35 -32.86 -4.92
CA GLN A 527 -11.29 -32.44 -5.86
C GLN A 527 -10.26 -31.50 -5.23
N PHE A 528 -10.54 -30.95 -4.05
CA PHE A 528 -9.63 -30.06 -3.30
C PHE A 528 -9.18 -30.68 -1.96
N ASP A 529 -9.96 -31.58 -1.36
CA ASP A 529 -9.54 -32.50 -0.28
C ASP A 529 -8.59 -33.59 -0.84
N PHE A 530 -7.39 -33.17 -1.24
CA PHE A 530 -6.38 -34.03 -1.89
C PHE A 530 -5.78 -35.07 -0.95
N ASP A 531 -5.65 -34.76 0.34
CA ASP A 531 -5.08 -35.65 1.36
C ASP A 531 -6.14 -36.55 2.03
N LYS A 532 -7.43 -36.27 1.82
CA LYS A 532 -8.58 -36.97 2.42
C LYS A 532 -8.66 -36.77 3.93
N SER A 533 -8.23 -35.59 4.39
CA SER A 533 -8.45 -35.11 5.75
C SER A 533 -9.93 -34.91 6.07
N GLY A 534 -10.79 -34.70 5.07
CA GLY A 534 -12.19 -34.30 5.24
C GLY A 534 -12.37 -32.79 5.39
N SER A 535 -11.30 -32.02 5.16
CA SER A 535 -11.25 -30.56 5.16
C SER A 535 -10.56 -30.06 3.89
N MET A 536 -10.84 -28.83 3.47
CA MET A 536 -10.13 -28.18 2.36
C MET A 536 -9.51 -26.87 2.80
N SER A 537 -8.44 -26.41 2.14
CA SER A 537 -7.84 -25.13 2.50
C SER A 537 -8.72 -23.96 2.07
N SER A 538 -8.86 -22.96 2.92
CA SER A 538 -9.47 -21.67 2.57
C SER A 538 -8.82 -21.00 1.33
N TYR A 539 -7.53 -21.22 1.08
CA TYR A 539 -6.84 -20.75 -0.13
C TYR A 539 -7.34 -21.43 -1.42
N GLU A 540 -7.96 -22.61 -1.34
CA GLU A 540 -8.54 -23.35 -2.47
C GLU A 540 -10.02 -22.99 -2.69
N LEU A 541 -10.65 -22.32 -1.73
CA LEU A 541 -12.07 -21.98 -1.74
C LEU A 541 -12.48 -21.18 -2.98
N ARG A 542 -11.65 -20.23 -3.46
CA ARG A 542 -11.92 -19.49 -4.71
C ARG A 542 -12.13 -20.45 -5.89
N SER A 543 -11.30 -21.48 -6.00
CA SER A 543 -11.39 -22.51 -7.06
C SER A 543 -12.59 -23.43 -6.88
N ALA A 544 -12.89 -23.87 -5.65
CA ALA A 544 -14.03 -24.73 -5.36
C ALA A 544 -15.39 -24.03 -5.57
N LEU A 545 -15.52 -22.77 -5.14
CA LEU A 545 -16.70 -21.94 -5.39
C LEU A 545 -16.88 -21.71 -6.90
N LYS A 546 -15.80 -21.38 -7.62
CA LYS A 546 -15.84 -21.21 -9.08
C LYS A 546 -16.25 -22.49 -9.82
N ALA A 547 -15.76 -23.65 -9.39
CA ALA A 547 -16.19 -24.96 -9.90
C ALA A 547 -17.66 -25.30 -9.57
N ALA A 548 -18.18 -24.79 -8.44
CA ALA A 548 -19.58 -24.95 -8.06
C ALA A 548 -20.54 -24.06 -8.87
N GLY A 549 -20.05 -22.94 -9.41
CA GLY A 549 -20.80 -21.94 -10.19
C GLY A 549 -20.77 -20.51 -9.62
N TYR A 550 -19.96 -20.26 -8.58
CA TYR A 550 -19.95 -19.03 -7.80
C TYR A 550 -18.61 -18.31 -7.99
N GLN A 551 -18.57 -17.32 -8.88
CA GLN A 551 -17.42 -16.43 -9.04
C GLN A 551 -17.62 -15.20 -8.14
N LEU A 552 -16.64 -14.90 -7.28
CA LEU A 552 -16.74 -13.90 -6.22
C LEU A 552 -15.47 -13.02 -6.14
N ASN A 553 -15.62 -11.79 -5.67
CA ASN A 553 -14.48 -10.91 -5.41
C ASN A 553 -13.75 -11.27 -4.09
N ASN A 554 -12.53 -10.73 -3.89
CA ASN A 554 -11.71 -10.96 -2.70
C ASN A 554 -12.45 -10.57 -1.42
N TYR A 555 -13.24 -9.50 -1.42
CA TYR A 555 -13.99 -9.05 -0.25
C TYR A 555 -15.01 -10.09 0.24
N LEU A 556 -15.83 -10.64 -0.68
CA LEU A 556 -16.77 -11.70 -0.34
C LEU A 556 -16.05 -12.98 0.08
N LEU A 557 -14.93 -13.33 -0.57
CA LEU A 557 -14.12 -14.49 -0.18
C LEU A 557 -13.51 -14.34 1.22
N GLN A 558 -12.99 -13.16 1.58
CA GLN A 558 -12.49 -12.84 2.92
C GLN A 558 -13.59 -13.00 3.97
N LEU A 559 -14.80 -12.47 3.72
CA LEU A 559 -15.95 -12.64 4.62
C LEU A 559 -16.41 -14.10 4.75
N ILE A 560 -16.33 -14.89 3.67
CA ILE A 560 -16.66 -16.32 3.72
C ILE A 560 -15.61 -17.08 4.54
N VAL A 561 -14.31 -16.88 4.28
CA VAL A 561 -13.24 -17.52 5.05
C VAL A 561 -13.38 -17.18 6.54
N LEU A 562 -13.49 -15.89 6.89
CA LEU A 562 -13.71 -15.42 8.26
C LEU A 562 -14.95 -16.04 8.94
N ARG A 563 -15.96 -16.47 8.17
CA ARG A 563 -17.19 -17.06 8.71
C ARG A 563 -17.21 -18.59 8.70
N TYR A 564 -16.46 -19.25 7.83
CA TYR A 564 -16.62 -20.69 7.54
C TYR A 564 -15.31 -21.50 7.63
N SER A 565 -14.15 -20.89 7.92
CA SER A 565 -12.94 -21.64 8.26
C SER A 565 -12.69 -21.70 9.77
N ASP A 566 -11.96 -22.73 10.19
CA ASP A 566 -11.47 -22.89 11.56
C ASP A 566 -10.24 -21.98 11.87
N GLU A 567 -9.70 -22.11 13.09
CA GLU A 567 -8.49 -21.40 13.54
C GLU A 567 -7.22 -21.79 12.74
N GLN A 568 -7.25 -22.92 12.03
CA GLN A 568 -6.20 -23.43 11.16
C GLN A 568 -6.43 -23.04 9.68
N PHE A 569 -7.49 -22.25 9.41
CA PHE A 569 -7.92 -21.80 8.09
C PHE A 569 -8.28 -22.95 7.13
N GLN A 570 -8.77 -24.07 7.67
CA GLN A 570 -9.39 -25.18 6.94
C GLN A 570 -10.91 -25.05 6.98
N ILE A 571 -11.60 -25.68 6.03
CA ILE A 571 -13.06 -25.67 5.89
C ILE A 571 -13.55 -27.11 5.81
N GLU A 572 -14.34 -27.55 6.79
CA GLU A 572 -15.01 -28.86 6.76
C GLU A 572 -16.15 -28.88 5.73
N PHE A 573 -16.56 -30.08 5.28
CA PHE A 573 -17.66 -30.22 4.32
C PHE A 573 -19.00 -29.64 4.80
N ASP A 574 -19.29 -29.64 6.12
CA ASP A 574 -20.53 -29.04 6.65
C ASP A 574 -20.55 -27.52 6.46
N ASP A 575 -19.42 -26.85 6.71
CA ASP A 575 -19.29 -25.39 6.52
C ASP A 575 -19.23 -25.01 5.03
N PHE A 576 -18.54 -25.80 4.19
CA PHE A 576 -18.59 -25.61 2.73
C PHE A 576 -20.01 -25.73 2.18
N LEU A 577 -20.78 -26.74 2.64
CA LEU A 577 -22.18 -26.92 2.29
C LEU A 577 -23.06 -25.76 2.78
N ASN A 578 -22.87 -25.30 4.03
CA ASN A 578 -23.58 -24.15 4.57
C ASN A 578 -23.27 -22.84 3.82
N CYS A 579 -22.03 -22.65 3.38
CA CYS A 579 -21.62 -21.52 2.56
C CYS A 579 -22.36 -21.51 1.21
N LEU A 580 -22.30 -22.62 0.46
CA LEU A 580 -22.94 -22.75 -0.85
C LEU A 580 -24.46 -22.56 -0.80
N ILE A 581 -25.12 -23.15 0.20
CA ILE A 581 -26.57 -22.98 0.42
C ILE A 581 -26.91 -21.52 0.75
N ARG A 582 -26.12 -20.85 1.60
CA ARG A 582 -26.37 -19.46 1.99
C ARG A 582 -26.13 -18.49 0.84
N LEU A 583 -25.08 -18.70 0.04
CA LEU A 583 -24.82 -17.96 -1.19
C LEU A 583 -25.97 -18.12 -2.19
N GLU A 584 -26.46 -19.34 -2.38
CA GLU A 584 -27.60 -19.61 -3.27
C GLU A 584 -28.89 -18.95 -2.78
N ASN A 585 -29.23 -19.09 -1.50
CA ASN A 585 -30.43 -18.46 -0.91
C ASN A 585 -30.39 -16.93 -1.06
N ALA A 586 -29.26 -16.29 -0.68
CA ALA A 586 -29.11 -14.85 -0.83
C ALA A 586 -29.22 -14.40 -2.29
N SER A 587 -28.63 -15.17 -3.22
CA SER A 587 -28.65 -14.86 -4.66
C SER A 587 -30.04 -15.05 -5.28
N ARG A 588 -30.78 -16.11 -4.89
CA ARG A 588 -32.16 -16.35 -5.35
C ARG A 588 -33.13 -15.30 -4.79
N VAL A 589 -32.97 -14.89 -3.53
CA VAL A 589 -33.72 -13.77 -2.94
C VAL A 589 -33.42 -12.45 -3.67
N PHE A 590 -32.14 -12.15 -3.94
CA PHE A 590 -31.76 -10.96 -4.71
C PHE A 590 -32.35 -10.98 -6.13
N GLN A 591 -32.31 -12.12 -6.84
CA GLN A 591 -32.94 -12.26 -8.15
C GLN A 591 -34.47 -12.12 -8.12
N ALA A 592 -35.14 -12.63 -7.08
CA ALA A 592 -36.60 -12.53 -6.94
C ALA A 592 -37.07 -11.11 -6.58
N LEU A 593 -36.26 -10.34 -5.84
CA LEU A 593 -36.58 -8.96 -5.44
C LEU A 593 -36.02 -7.89 -6.38
N SER A 594 -35.04 -8.22 -7.23
CA SER A 594 -34.53 -7.32 -8.26
C SER A 594 -35.52 -7.19 -9.42
N VAL A 595 -36.05 -5.98 -9.59
CA VAL A 595 -36.86 -5.63 -10.77
C VAL A 595 -35.95 -5.51 -11.99
N LYS A 596 -36.30 -6.19 -13.09
CA LYS A 596 -35.54 -6.31 -14.35
C LYS A 596 -34.58 -5.14 -14.62
N ASN A 597 -33.30 -5.49 -14.77
CA ASN A 597 -32.17 -4.60 -15.07
C ASN A 597 -31.87 -3.56 -13.96
N LYS A 598 -31.89 -3.97 -12.68
CA LYS A 598 -31.36 -3.18 -11.56
C LYS A 598 -30.30 -3.93 -10.77
N GLU A 599 -29.22 -3.21 -10.49
CA GLU A 599 -28.07 -3.64 -9.67
C GLU A 599 -28.35 -3.54 -8.16
N PHE A 600 -29.57 -3.13 -7.78
CA PHE A 600 -29.96 -2.86 -6.39
C PHE A 600 -31.37 -3.37 -6.08
N ILE A 601 -31.54 -3.86 -4.86
CA ILE A 601 -32.83 -4.16 -4.22
C ILE A 601 -33.13 -3.10 -3.16
N ASN A 602 -34.41 -2.83 -2.92
CA ASN A 602 -34.87 -1.98 -1.83
C ASN A 602 -35.60 -2.88 -0.81
N LEU A 603 -35.20 -2.80 0.46
CA LEU A 603 -35.84 -3.50 1.58
C LEU A 603 -36.26 -2.47 2.63
N ASN A 604 -37.42 -2.64 3.26
CA ASN A 604 -37.76 -1.92 4.49
C ASN A 604 -37.35 -2.73 5.74
N ILE A 605 -37.38 -2.09 6.92
CA ILE A 605 -36.91 -2.71 8.18
C ILE A 605 -37.78 -3.89 8.68
N SER A 606 -38.90 -4.18 8.01
CA SER A 606 -39.74 -5.37 8.23
C SER A 606 -39.52 -6.47 7.18
N GLU A 607 -38.57 -6.29 6.26
CA GLU A 607 -38.19 -7.22 5.17
C GLU A 607 -36.73 -7.73 5.29
N VAL A 608 -36.04 -7.42 6.40
CA VAL A 608 -34.62 -7.70 6.68
C VAL A 608 -34.48 -8.72 7.82
#